data_AF-A0A9Q4A857-F1
#
_entry.id   AF-A0A9Q4A857-F1
#
_cell.length_a   1.000
_cell.length_b   1.000
_cell.length_c   1.000
_cell.angle_alpha   90.00
_cell.angle_beta   90.00
_cell.angle_gamma   90.00
#
_symmetry.space_group_name_H-M   'P 1'
#
loop_
_entity.id
_entity.type
_entity.pdbx_description
1 polymer ?
#
loop_
_entity_poly.entity_id
_entity_poly.type
_entity_poly.pdbx_seq_one_letter_code
_entity_poly.pdbx_strand_id
1 'polypeptide(L)'
;MTLSLDSPDGIDHGFEVLAFTGHEAISQPFCFTLDLVSERASLEQVSERASLDLESLLGQPAFLQFAPDGGGIHGLIDRIAEGDSGTRLT
;
A
#
# COMPACT_ATOMS: atom_id res chain seq x y z
N MET A 1 1.32 -12.32 -3.30
CA MET A 1 0.51 -11.12 -3.59
C MET A 1 1.39 -9.92 -3.38
N THR A 2 1.36 -8.94 -4.27
CA THR A 2 2.26 -7.78 -4.24
C THR A 2 1.51 -6.50 -4.57
N LEU A 3 1.95 -5.38 -3.99
CA LEU A 3 1.49 -4.04 -4.31
C LEU A 3 2.61 -3.27 -5.01
N SER A 4 2.31 -2.64 -6.14
CA SER A 4 3.22 -1.75 -6.85
C SER A 4 2.58 -0.38 -7.03
N LEU A 5 3.34 0.67 -6.76
CA LEU A 5 2.89 2.06 -6.87
C LEU A 5 3.56 2.69 -8.09
N ASP A 6 2.77 3.32 -8.96
CA ASP A 6 3.28 4.05 -10.12
C ASP A 6 3.54 5.50 -9.71
N SER A 7 4.56 5.71 -8.88
CA SER A 7 4.94 7.06 -8.46
C SER A 7 5.88 7.70 -9.51
N PRO A 8 5.70 8.98 -9.86
CA PRO A 8 6.55 9.67 -10.84
C PRO A 8 8.02 9.76 -10.38
N ASP A 9 8.28 9.65 -9.08
CA ASP A 9 9.62 9.65 -8.49
C ASP A 9 10.31 8.26 -8.53
N GLY A 10 9.60 7.20 -8.92
CA GLY A 10 10.15 5.84 -9.06
C GLY A 10 10.66 5.25 -7.74
N ILE A 11 10.12 5.71 -6.61
CA ILE A 11 10.56 5.28 -5.28
C ILE A 11 9.90 3.95 -4.94
N ASP A 12 10.73 2.93 -4.67
CA ASP A 12 10.26 1.71 -4.04
C ASP A 12 9.96 1.97 -2.56
N HIS A 13 8.70 1.81 -2.19
CA HIS A 13 8.23 2.06 -0.83
C HIS A 13 8.41 0.85 0.10
N GLY A 14 8.82 -0.32 -0.42
CA GLY A 14 9.03 -1.53 0.38
C GLY A 14 7.79 -1.99 1.15
N PHE A 15 6.59 -1.83 0.56
CA PHE A 15 5.35 -2.29 1.16
C PHE A 15 5.18 -3.80 0.97
N GLU A 16 4.94 -4.52 2.07
CA GLU A 16 4.47 -5.90 2.05
C GLU A 16 2.99 -5.94 2.43
N VAL A 17 2.20 -6.74 1.71
CA VAL A 17 0.77 -6.92 1.98
C VAL A 17 0.58 -7.97 3.08
N LEU A 18 0.10 -7.54 4.25
CA LEU A 18 -0.26 -8.44 5.34
C LEU A 18 -1.65 -9.05 5.17
N ALA A 19 -2.63 -8.21 4.84
CA ALA A 19 -4.01 -8.61 4.65
C ALA A 19 -4.66 -7.79 3.54
N PHE A 20 -5.68 -8.38 2.92
CA PHE A 20 -6.47 -7.69 1.92
C PHE A 20 -7.94 -8.10 2.03
N THR A 21 -8.82 -7.14 1.81
CA THR A 21 -10.26 -7.37 1.65
C THR A 21 -10.73 -6.55 0.46
N GLY A 22 -11.65 -7.10 -0.33
CA GLY A 22 -12.14 -6.44 -1.54
C GLY A 22 -13.63 -6.63 -1.74
N HIS A 23 -14.25 -5.64 -2.38
CA HIS A 23 -15.60 -5.72 -2.91
C HIS A 23 -15.59 -5.35 -4.39
N GLU A 24 -16.12 -6.25 -5.22
CA GLU A 24 -16.31 -6.04 -6.65
C GLU A 24 -17.69 -6.57 -7.04
N ALA A 25 -18.45 -5.77 -7.78
CA ALA A 25 -19.76 -6.13 -8.31
C ALA A 25 -19.97 -5.50 -9.68
N ILE A 26 -20.77 -6.16 -10.52
CA ILE A 26 -21.08 -5.68 -11.87
C ILE A 26 -21.73 -4.29 -11.78
N SER A 27 -21.19 -3.34 -12.56
CA SER A 27 -21.67 -1.96 -12.62
C SER A 27 -21.56 -1.16 -11.32
N GLN A 28 -20.70 -1.59 -10.39
CA GLN A 28 -20.37 -0.84 -9.18
C GLN A 28 -18.87 -0.53 -9.14
N PRO A 29 -18.44 0.58 -8.52
CA PRO A 29 -17.02 0.80 -8.29
C PRO A 29 -16.49 -0.31 -7.37
N PHE A 30 -15.33 -0.85 -7.73
CA PHE A 30 -14.62 -1.78 -6.86
C PHE A 30 -13.95 -1.02 -5.71
N CYS A 31 -13.69 -1.71 -4.60
CA CYS A 31 -12.91 -1.18 -3.50
C CYS A 31 -12.06 -2.29 -2.89
N PHE A 32 -10.77 -2.03 -2.69
CA PHE A 32 -9.86 -2.93 -2.00
C PHE A 32 -9.22 -2.18 -0.83
N THR A 33 -9.24 -2.81 0.34
CA THR A 33 -8.54 -2.37 1.54
C THR A 33 -7.36 -3.30 1.78
N LEU A 34 -6.19 -2.71 2.00
CA LEU A 34 -4.93 -3.42 2.20
C LEU A 34 -4.35 -3.01 3.56
N ASP A 35 -3.96 -3.99 4.35
CA ASP A 35 -3.08 -3.79 5.49
C ASP A 35 -1.64 -4.03 5.02
N LEU A 36 -0.81 -2.99 5.18
CA LEU A 36 0.57 -2.98 4.69
C LEU A 36 1.54 -2.85 5.85
N VAL A 37 2.72 -3.45 5.70
CA VAL A 37 3.88 -3.15 6.54
C VAL A 37 5.03 -2.63 5.69
N SER A 38 5.82 -1.74 6.26
CA SER A 38 7.03 -1.20 5.66
C SER A 38 8.23 -1.50 6.53
N GLU A 39 9.21 -2.21 5.99
CA GLU A 39 10.47 -2.49 6.70
C GLU A 39 11.28 -1.20 6.97
N ARG A 40 11.04 -0.13 6.19
CA ARG A 40 11.71 1.17 6.32
C ARG A 40 11.22 2.02 7.50
N ALA A 41 10.01 1.78 7.98
CA ALA A 41 9.45 2.51 9.12
C ALA A 41 10.06 2.07 10.47
N SER A 42 10.74 0.92 10.49
CA SER A 42 11.22 0.28 11.73
C SER A 42 12.63 0.68 12.15
N LEU A 43 13.31 1.56 11.40
CA LEU A 43 14.56 2.16 11.87
C LEU A 43 14.23 3.37 12.75
N GLU A 44 14.03 3.10 14.04
CA GLU A 44 14.08 4.12 15.09
C GLU A 44 15.42 4.87 15.01
N GLN A 45 15.47 5.97 14.25
CA GLN A 45 16.23 7.17 14.55
C GLN A 45 16.08 8.25 13.47
N VAL A 46 15.86 9.47 13.98
CA VAL A 46 15.85 10.76 13.31
C VAL A 46 14.52 11.11 12.62
N SER A 47 13.69 11.75 13.43
CA SER A 47 12.70 12.75 13.06
C SER A 47 13.06 13.50 11.76
N GLU A 48 12.03 13.73 10.94
CA GLU A 48 11.92 14.78 9.91
C GLU A 48 12.14 14.41 8.43
N ARG A 49 12.50 13.17 8.02
CA ARG A 49 12.64 12.83 6.58
C ARG A 49 12.23 11.43 6.08
N ALA A 50 11.73 10.55 6.94
CA ALA A 50 11.34 9.19 6.53
C ALA A 50 9.92 8.79 6.94
N SER A 51 9.11 9.75 7.40
CA SER A 51 7.65 9.60 7.37
C SER A 51 7.25 9.52 5.90
N LEU A 52 6.64 8.41 5.52
CA LEU A 52 6.15 8.20 4.17
C LEU A 52 5.18 9.35 3.85
N ASP A 53 5.39 10.09 2.76
CA ASP A 53 4.52 11.21 2.40
C ASP A 53 3.19 10.65 1.87
N LEU A 54 2.30 10.32 2.81
CA LEU A 54 1.02 9.65 2.52
C LEU A 54 0.14 10.50 1.62
N GLU A 55 0.24 11.83 1.73
CA GLU A 55 -0.51 12.76 0.90
C GLU A 55 -0.10 12.66 -0.58
N SER A 56 1.19 12.52 -0.88
CA SER A 56 1.69 12.29 -2.25
C SER A 56 1.21 10.97 -2.86
N LEU A 57 0.84 9.98 -2.03
CA LEU A 57 0.29 8.71 -2.49
C LEU A 57 -1.19 8.81 -2.89
N LEU A 58 -1.94 9.78 -2.39
CA LEU A 58 -3.35 9.93 -2.75
C LEU A 58 -3.51 10.23 -4.23
N GLY A 59 -4.42 9.51 -4.89
CA GLY A 59 -4.66 9.61 -6.33
C GLY A 59 -3.57 8.98 -7.20
N GLN A 60 -2.51 8.40 -6.63
CA GLN A 60 -1.51 7.67 -7.42
C GLN A 60 -2.10 6.37 -7.98
N PRO A 61 -1.68 5.96 -9.19
CA PRO A 61 -1.99 4.64 -9.70
C PRO A 61 -1.28 3.55 -8.89
N ALA A 62 -2.00 2.48 -8.62
CA ALA A 62 -1.48 1.30 -7.95
C ALA A 62 -1.90 0.03 -8.69
N PHE A 63 -1.04 -0.98 -8.63
CA PHE A 63 -1.33 -2.32 -9.13
C PHE A 63 -1.24 -3.34 -8.00
N LEU A 64 -2.33 -4.09 -7.83
CA LEU A 64 -2.45 -5.16 -6.86
C LEU A 64 -2.41 -6.51 -7.57
N GLN A 65 -1.27 -7.20 -7.50
CA GLN A 65 -1.13 -8.54 -8.08
C GLN A 65 -1.48 -9.60 -7.04
N PHE A 66 -2.56 -10.35 -7.28
CA PHE A 66 -2.97 -11.46 -6.41
C PHE A 66 -2.99 -12.81 -7.14
N ALA A 67 -2.93 -12.83 -8.47
CA ALA A 67 -2.93 -14.07 -9.24
C ALA A 67 -1.48 -14.57 -9.51
N PRO A 68 -1.26 -15.90 -9.51
CA PRO A 68 0.07 -16.50 -9.71
C PRO A 68 0.64 -16.29 -11.11
N ASP A 69 -0.21 -16.01 -12.10
CA ASP A 69 0.13 -15.77 -13.51
C ASP A 69 0.44 -14.29 -13.81
N GLY A 70 0.48 -13.42 -12.79
CA GLY A 70 0.69 -11.98 -12.99
C GLY A 70 -0.61 -11.18 -13.06
N GLY A 71 -1.76 -11.84 -13.04
CA GLY A 71 -3.07 -11.18 -12.97
C GLY A 71 -3.25 -10.36 -11.69
N GLY A 72 -3.90 -9.22 -11.84
CA GLY A 72 -4.11 -8.28 -10.75
C GLY A 72 -5.10 -7.18 -11.12
N ILE A 73 -5.25 -6.20 -10.24
CA ILE A 73 -6.17 -5.08 -10.39
C ILE A 73 -5.39 -3.77 -10.36
N HIS A 74 -5.67 -2.91 -11.34
CA HIS A 74 -5.23 -1.52 -11.32
C HIS A 74 -6.28 -0.66 -10.63
N GLY A 75 -5.83 0.26 -9.78
CA GLY A 75 -6.69 1.21 -9.11
C GLY A 75 -5.98 2.52 -8.81
N LEU A 76 -6.71 3.43 -8.16
CA LEU A 76 -6.16 4.66 -7.61
C LEU A 76 -6.25 4.57 -6.08
N ILE A 77 -5.29 5.18 -5.40
CA ILE A 77 -5.33 5.31 -3.94
C ILE A 77 -6.36 6.37 -3.56
N ASP A 78 -7.54 5.95 -3.10
CA ASP A 78 -8.58 6.86 -2.57
C ASP A 78 -8.24 7.35 -1.16
N ARG A 79 -7.72 6.44 -0.33
CA ARG A 79 -7.39 6.68 1.08
C ARG A 79 -6.15 5.92 1.46
N ILE A 80 -5.40 6.51 2.36
CA ILE A 80 -4.26 5.90 3.02
C ILE A 80 -4.18 6.44 4.44
N ALA A 81 -3.76 5.58 5.37
CA ALA A 81 -3.53 5.94 6.76
C ALA A 81 -2.39 5.08 7.30
N GLU A 82 -1.58 5.66 8.19
CA GLU A 82 -0.59 4.93 8.96
C GLU A 82 -1.23 4.51 10.29
N GLY A 83 -1.25 3.20 10.56
CA GLY A 83 -1.67 2.66 11.85
C GLY A 83 -0.51 2.68 12.86
N ASP A 84 -0.83 2.48 14.14
CA ASP A 84 0.20 2.32 15.17
C ASP A 84 1.08 1.11 14.81
N SER A 85 2.40 1.31 14.77
CA SER A 85 3.38 0.22 14.62
C SER A 85 3.35 -0.62 15.89
N GLY A 86 2.31 -1.44 16.04
CA GLY A 86 2.11 -2.31 17.19
C GLY A 86 3.41 -3.07 17.43
N THR A 87 4.09 -2.76 18.53
CA THR A 87 5.40 -3.32 18.84
C THR A 87 5.27 -4.83 18.91
N ARG A 88 5.77 -5.51 17.87
CA ARG A 88 6.08 -6.95 17.79
C ARG A 88 4.93 -7.93 18.07
N LEU A 89 4.67 -8.79 17.09
CA LEU A 89 3.98 -10.06 17.28
C LEU A 89 4.90 -11.00 18.08
N THR A 90 4.65 -11.20 19.38
CA THR A 90 5.35 -12.19 20.23
C THR A 90 4.70 -13.56 20.17
#